data_AF-A0A1V0I0E3-F1
#
_entry.id   AF-A0A1V0I0E3-F1
#
_cell.length_a   1.000
_cell.length_b   1.000
_cell.length_c   1.000
_cell.angle_alpha   90.00
_cell.angle_beta   90.00
_cell.angle_gamma   90.00
#
_symmetry.space_group_name_H-M   'P 1'
#
loop_
_entity.id
_entity.type
_entity.pdbx_description
1 polymer ?
#
loop_
_entity_poly.entity_id
_entity_poly.type
_entity_poly.pdbx_seq_one_letter_code
_entity_poly.pdbx_strand_id
1 'polypeptide(L)'
;MSTLGVPGGNSFSALCEKALQRRREEASRILLDEIKRGNVHFVPQDVDPVVEMILRYGRAVEQGTARRNLRALAALIVDLKQRDALHAEEFHRWAGVLSDLTRDELFAVALGYRISIEEPQHDPNEKFWPRFEAEMKAQGIVAGEIAAVSSALARFGLLLPKSAWGGIVYVPSPRLRELGFLAQMEPMGVS
;
A
#
# COMPACT_ATOMS: atom_id res chain seq x y z
N MET A 1 11.76 -42.45 6.23
CA MET A 1 10.67 -41.45 6.30
C MET A 1 10.06 -41.35 4.93
N SER A 2 8.82 -41.81 4.80
CA SER A 2 8.20 -42.21 3.54
C SER A 2 7.88 -41.01 2.64
N THR A 3 8.42 -41.06 1.43
CA THR A 3 7.99 -40.28 0.27
C THR A 3 6.56 -40.66 -0.08
N LEU A 4 5.62 -39.75 0.17
CA LEU A 4 4.28 -39.81 -0.42
C LEU A 4 4.42 -39.56 -1.93
N GLY A 5 4.65 -40.64 -2.67
CA GLY A 5 4.68 -40.65 -4.12
C GLY A 5 3.27 -40.49 -4.67
N VAL A 6 2.84 -39.24 -4.83
CA VAL A 6 1.70 -38.91 -5.69
C VAL A 6 2.24 -38.77 -7.13
N PRO A 7 1.81 -39.62 -8.08
CA PRO A 7 2.16 -39.45 -9.49
C PRO A 7 1.67 -38.06 -9.94
N GLY A 8 2.58 -37.12 -10.22
CA GLY A 8 2.29 -35.71 -10.52
C GLY A 8 2.94 -34.69 -9.58
N GLY A 9 3.48 -35.11 -8.43
CA GLY A 9 4.14 -34.21 -7.46
C GLY A 9 5.35 -33.44 -8.02
N ASN A 10 6.16 -34.08 -8.87
CA ASN A 10 7.31 -33.43 -9.50
C ASN A 10 6.90 -32.33 -10.50
N SER A 11 5.80 -32.53 -11.22
CA SER A 11 5.29 -31.55 -12.19
C SER A 11 4.61 -30.38 -11.50
N PHE A 12 3.85 -30.62 -10.43
CA PHE A 12 3.22 -29.56 -9.65
C PHE A 12 4.24 -28.70 -8.90
N SER A 13 5.25 -29.30 -8.25
CA SER A 13 6.34 -28.55 -7.59
C SER A 13 7.07 -27.65 -8.58
N ALA A 14 7.45 -28.18 -9.76
CA ALA A 14 8.13 -27.41 -10.78
C ALA A 14 7.29 -26.23 -11.32
N LEU A 15 5.96 -26.39 -11.44
CA LEU A 15 5.06 -25.30 -11.83
C LEU A 15 4.96 -24.22 -10.73
N CYS A 16 4.83 -24.62 -9.47
CA CYS A 16 4.82 -23.72 -8.32
C CYS A 16 6.13 -22.93 -8.21
N GLU A 17 7.27 -23.61 -8.30
CA GLU A 17 8.59 -22.99 -8.29
C GLU A 17 8.77 -21.99 -9.44
N LYS A 18 8.35 -22.36 -10.65
CA LYS A 18 8.41 -21.47 -11.82
C LYS A 18 7.52 -20.25 -11.66
N ALA A 19 6.33 -20.41 -11.07
CA ALA A 19 5.42 -19.28 -10.79
C ALA A 19 6.02 -18.35 -9.72
N LEU A 20 6.57 -18.91 -8.65
CA LEU A 20 7.21 -18.15 -7.57
C LEU A 20 8.45 -17.39 -8.09
N GLN A 21 9.26 -18.05 -8.92
CA GLN A 21 10.45 -17.46 -9.52
C GLN A 21 10.09 -16.26 -10.42
N ARG A 22 9.11 -16.42 -11.31
CA ARG A 22 8.60 -15.31 -12.13
C ARG A 22 8.12 -14.14 -11.28
N ARG A 23 7.47 -14.44 -10.16
CA ARG A 23 6.97 -13.41 -9.24
C ARG A 23 8.09 -12.67 -8.53
N ARG A 24 9.14 -13.38 -8.10
CA ARG A 24 10.34 -12.77 -7.51
C ARG A 24 11.06 -11.89 -8.53
N GLU A 25 11.15 -12.32 -9.79
CA GLU A 25 11.72 -11.52 -10.88
C GLU A 25 10.91 -10.24 -11.12
N GLU A 26 9.59 -10.35 -11.20
CA GLU A 26 8.70 -9.20 -11.35
C GLU A 26 8.82 -8.22 -10.17
N ALA A 27 8.80 -8.74 -8.94
CA ALA A 27 8.94 -7.94 -7.74
C ALA A 27 10.30 -7.24 -7.64
N SER A 28 11.37 -7.92 -8.09
CA SER A 28 12.71 -7.34 -8.17
C SER A 28 12.77 -6.21 -9.20
N ARG A 29 12.12 -6.38 -10.35
CA ARG A 29 12.01 -5.31 -11.36
C ARG A 29 11.28 -4.10 -10.79
N ILE A 30 10.14 -4.30 -10.11
CA ILE A 30 9.38 -3.22 -9.48
C ILE A 30 10.24 -2.46 -8.48
N LEU A 31 10.98 -3.17 -7.60
CA LEU A 31 11.86 -2.54 -6.63
C LEU A 31 12.97 -1.73 -7.30
N LEU A 32 13.63 -2.30 -8.31
CA LEU A 32 14.69 -1.61 -9.04
C LEU A 32 14.18 -0.41 -9.84
N ASP A 33 12.98 -0.50 -10.41
CA ASP A 33 12.34 0.59 -11.13
C ASP A 33 12.04 1.76 -10.18
N GLU A 34 11.51 1.51 -8.98
CA GLU A 34 11.28 2.57 -7.98
C GLU A 34 12.60 3.15 -7.45
N ILE A 35 13.62 2.33 -7.19
CA ILE A 35 14.96 2.81 -6.78
C ILE A 35 15.53 3.77 -7.83
N LYS A 36 15.44 3.39 -9.11
CA LYS A 36 15.86 4.24 -10.24
C LYS A 36 15.04 5.52 -10.33
N ARG A 37 13.71 5.41 -10.20
CA ARG A 37 12.80 6.56 -10.24
C ARG A 37 13.10 7.57 -9.13
N GLY A 38 13.36 7.09 -7.92
CA GLY A 38 13.72 7.94 -6.79
C GLY A 38 15.16 8.45 -6.79
N ASN A 39 16.00 7.98 -7.72
CA ASN A 39 17.42 8.33 -7.81
C ASN A 39 18.15 8.20 -6.47
N VAL A 40 17.91 7.10 -5.75
CA VAL A 40 18.52 6.85 -4.42
C VAL A 40 19.74 5.95 -4.54
N HIS A 41 20.74 6.24 -3.71
CA HIS A 41 21.94 5.42 -3.57
C HIS A 41 22.06 4.93 -2.13
N PHE A 42 22.21 3.62 -1.97
CA PHE A 42 22.45 3.01 -0.67
C PHE A 42 23.94 2.96 -0.37
N VAL A 43 24.30 3.36 0.84
CA VAL A 43 25.66 3.42 1.38
C VAL A 43 25.87 2.33 2.42
N PRO A 44 27.11 1.98 2.82
CA PRO A 44 27.36 0.85 3.71
C PRO A 44 26.57 0.87 5.03
N GLN A 45 26.32 2.05 5.61
CA GLN A 45 25.51 2.20 6.82
C GLN A 45 24.01 1.88 6.63
N ASP A 46 23.51 1.84 5.40
CA ASP A 46 22.13 1.50 5.09
C ASP A 46 21.88 -0.01 5.01
N VAL A 47 22.94 -0.82 4.96
CA VAL A 47 22.85 -2.25 4.59
C VAL A 47 21.89 -2.99 5.52
N ASP A 48 22.07 -2.87 6.83
CA ASP A 48 21.25 -3.59 7.81
C ASP A 48 19.76 -3.23 7.73
N PRO A 49 19.34 -1.95 7.82
CA PRO A 49 17.92 -1.61 7.72
C PRO A 49 17.33 -1.96 6.34
N VAL A 50 18.09 -1.78 5.25
CA VAL A 50 17.60 -2.08 3.89
C VAL A 50 17.43 -3.58 3.70
N VAL A 51 18.35 -4.42 4.18
CA VAL A 51 18.21 -5.87 4.13
C VAL A 51 16.94 -6.31 4.86
N GLU A 52 16.67 -5.75 6.04
CA GLU A 52 15.45 -6.08 6.79
C GLU A 52 14.17 -5.71 6.03
N MET A 53 14.14 -4.51 5.41
CA MET A 53 13.04 -4.06 4.57
C MET A 53 12.85 -4.97 3.33
N ILE A 54 13.94 -5.35 2.66
CA ILE A 54 13.92 -6.26 1.50
C ILE A 54 13.42 -7.64 1.91
N LEU A 55 13.82 -8.16 3.07
CA LEU A 55 13.31 -9.44 3.59
C LEU A 55 11.80 -9.38 3.87
N ARG A 56 11.31 -8.26 4.41
CA ARG A 56 9.87 -8.06 4.62
C ARG A 56 9.11 -7.88 3.30
N TYR A 57 9.67 -7.16 2.33
CA TYR A 57 9.14 -7.08 0.97
C TYR A 57 9.07 -8.46 0.30
N GLY A 58 10.14 -9.26 0.41
CA GLY A 58 10.19 -10.63 -0.10
C GLY A 58 9.10 -11.52 0.49
N ARG A 59 8.82 -11.40 1.80
CA ARG A 59 7.68 -12.10 2.43
C ARG A 59 6.34 -11.70 1.81
N ALA A 60 6.11 -10.42 1.51
CA ALA A 60 4.90 -9.98 0.81
C ALA A 60 4.78 -10.58 -0.60
N VAL A 61 5.90 -10.70 -1.32
CA VAL A 61 5.95 -11.38 -2.63
C VAL A 61 5.53 -12.84 -2.51
N GLU A 62 6.09 -13.56 -1.54
CA GLU A 62 5.79 -14.97 -1.29
C GLU A 62 4.33 -15.19 -0.88
N GLN A 63 3.74 -14.24 -0.15
CA GLN A 63 2.38 -14.34 0.38
C GLN A 63 1.27 -14.11 -0.63
N GLY A 64 1.56 -13.60 -1.82
CA GLY A 64 0.44 -13.29 -2.72
C GLY A 64 0.17 -11.81 -2.96
N THR A 65 0.95 -10.88 -2.39
CA THR A 65 0.65 -9.46 -2.48
C THR A 65 0.54 -8.98 -3.94
N ALA A 66 -0.49 -8.18 -4.22
CA ALA A 66 -0.79 -7.68 -5.55
C ALA A 66 0.30 -6.72 -6.04
N ARG A 67 0.48 -6.65 -7.38
CA ARG A 67 1.53 -5.85 -8.02
C ARG A 67 1.54 -4.38 -7.58
N ARG A 68 0.36 -3.76 -7.42
CA ARG A 68 0.22 -2.36 -7.00
C ARG A 68 0.72 -2.15 -5.57
N ASN A 69 0.37 -3.06 -4.68
CA ASN A 69 0.82 -3.06 -3.29
C ASN A 69 2.33 -3.26 -3.19
N LEU A 70 2.90 -4.18 -4.00
CA LEU A 70 4.36 -4.33 -4.10
C LEU A 70 5.03 -3.04 -4.58
N ARG A 71 4.44 -2.33 -5.56
CA ARG A 71 4.95 -1.02 -5.97
C ARG A 71 4.90 0.01 -4.83
N ALA A 72 3.81 0.06 -4.07
CA ALA A 72 3.70 0.97 -2.92
C ALA A 72 4.74 0.65 -1.83
N LEU A 73 4.99 -0.64 -1.56
CA LEU A 73 6.04 -1.07 -0.63
C LEU A 73 7.44 -0.67 -1.13
N ALA A 74 7.72 -0.85 -2.43
CA ALA A 74 8.98 -0.44 -3.02
C ALA A 74 9.19 1.08 -2.95
N ALA A 75 8.15 1.86 -3.28
CA ALA A 75 8.17 3.32 -3.18
C ALA A 75 8.44 3.78 -1.74
N LEU A 76 7.85 3.11 -0.75
CA LEU A 76 8.10 3.39 0.67
C LEU A 76 9.58 3.19 1.06
N ILE A 77 10.26 2.14 0.58
CA ILE A 77 11.70 1.95 0.86
C ILE A 77 12.52 3.13 0.32
N VAL A 78 12.19 3.56 -0.90
CA VAL A 78 12.88 4.67 -1.59
C VAL A 78 12.65 5.99 -0.86
N ASP A 79 11.41 6.27 -0.48
CA ASP A 79 11.06 7.51 0.22
C ASP A 79 11.68 7.58 1.63
N LEU A 80 11.70 6.47 2.38
CA LEU A 80 12.42 6.39 3.65
C LEU A 80 13.93 6.67 3.47
N LYS A 81 14.53 6.21 2.37
CA LYS A 81 15.94 6.55 2.05
C LYS A 81 16.12 8.03 1.72
N GLN A 82 15.23 8.63 0.92
CA GLN A 82 15.33 10.04 0.54
C GLN A 82 15.28 10.99 1.76
N ARG A 83 14.66 10.54 2.85
CA ARG A 83 14.47 11.33 4.08
C ARG A 83 15.49 11.05 5.17
N ASP A 84 16.46 10.19 4.88
CA ASP A 84 17.41 9.69 5.88
C ASP A 84 16.71 9.02 7.09
N ALA A 85 15.57 8.39 6.82
CA ALA A 85 14.69 7.76 7.81
C ALA A 85 14.60 6.24 7.59
N LEU A 86 15.70 5.61 7.17
CA LEU A 86 15.78 4.16 6.99
C LEU A 86 15.76 3.46 8.35
N HIS A 87 14.58 3.33 8.93
CA HIS A 87 14.32 2.59 10.15
C HIS A 87 13.36 1.46 9.82
N ALA A 88 13.76 0.22 10.08
CA ALA A 88 12.98 -0.95 9.72
C ALA A 88 11.59 -0.93 10.38
N GLU A 89 11.48 -0.43 11.61
CA GLU A 89 10.20 -0.27 12.33
C GLU A 89 9.17 0.54 11.54
N GLU A 90 9.60 1.66 10.96
CA GLU A 90 8.76 2.56 10.19
C GLU A 90 8.26 1.89 8.91
N PHE A 91 9.16 1.17 8.22
CA PHE A 91 8.77 0.34 7.09
C PHE A 91 7.78 -0.76 7.49
N HIS A 92 8.05 -1.51 8.56
CA HIS A 92 7.21 -2.63 8.98
C HIS A 92 5.79 -2.20 9.35
N ARG A 93 5.67 -1.03 10.00
CA ARG A 93 4.39 -0.41 10.36
C ARG A 93 3.49 -0.25 9.14
N TRP A 94 4.03 0.29 8.06
CA TRP A 94 3.27 0.51 6.83
C TRP A 94 3.20 -0.72 5.94
N ALA A 95 4.20 -1.61 6.00
CA ALA A 95 4.23 -2.79 5.18
C ALA A 95 3.05 -3.73 5.47
N GLY A 96 2.67 -3.89 6.75
CA GLY A 96 1.47 -4.64 7.11
C GLY A 96 0.20 -4.04 6.49
N VAL A 97 0.05 -2.72 6.58
CA VAL A 97 -1.11 -2.01 6.02
C VAL A 97 -1.14 -2.16 4.49
N LEU A 98 -0.07 -1.75 3.80
CA LEU A 98 0.00 -1.73 2.34
C LEU A 98 -0.13 -3.12 1.72
N SER A 99 0.34 -4.18 2.38
CA SER A 99 0.17 -5.56 1.90
C SER A 99 -1.28 -6.02 1.90
N ASP A 100 -2.09 -5.53 2.83
CA ASP A 100 -3.47 -5.99 3.06
C ASP A 100 -4.53 -5.15 2.34
N LEU A 101 -4.18 -3.92 1.92
CA LEU A 101 -5.14 -3.03 1.26
C LEU A 101 -5.62 -3.61 -0.08
N THR A 102 -6.92 -3.58 -0.30
CA THR A 102 -7.53 -3.88 -1.60
C THR A 102 -7.21 -2.79 -2.63
N ARG A 103 -7.61 -3.02 -3.89
CA ARG A 103 -7.46 -2.04 -4.96
C ARG A 103 -8.18 -0.73 -4.65
N ASP A 104 -9.43 -0.83 -4.19
CA ASP A 104 -10.29 0.33 -3.94
C ASP A 104 -9.86 1.04 -2.65
N GLU A 105 -9.35 0.29 -1.67
CA GLU A 105 -8.73 0.86 -0.48
C GLU A 105 -7.43 1.62 -0.80
N LEU A 106 -6.55 1.08 -1.64
CA LEU A 106 -5.36 1.81 -2.10
C LEU A 106 -5.73 3.09 -2.85
N PHE A 107 -6.72 3.01 -3.74
CA PHE A 107 -7.24 4.19 -4.43
C PHE A 107 -7.80 5.22 -3.43
N ALA A 108 -8.60 4.77 -2.47
CA ALA A 108 -9.16 5.60 -1.41
C ALA A 108 -8.07 6.27 -0.55
N VAL A 109 -6.98 5.58 -0.22
CA VAL A 109 -5.86 6.21 0.50
C VAL A 109 -5.18 7.27 -0.34
N ALA A 110 -4.92 7.00 -1.64
CA ALA A 110 -4.31 7.98 -2.55
C ALA A 110 -5.22 9.22 -2.73
N LEU A 111 -6.51 9.00 -2.94
CA LEU A 111 -7.53 10.04 -3.06
C LEU A 111 -7.64 10.87 -1.77
N GLY A 112 -7.76 10.18 -0.63
CA GLY A 112 -7.87 10.82 0.67
C GLY A 112 -6.64 11.67 0.98
N TYR A 113 -5.44 11.16 0.68
CA TYR A 113 -4.18 11.91 0.83
C TYR A 113 -4.21 13.18 -0.02
N ARG A 114 -4.51 13.04 -1.31
CA ARG A 114 -4.57 14.16 -2.26
C ARG A 114 -5.55 15.26 -1.79
N ILE A 115 -6.77 14.89 -1.39
CA ILE A 115 -7.75 15.85 -0.87
C ILE A 115 -7.21 16.51 0.42
N SER A 116 -6.57 15.73 1.30
CA SER A 116 -6.08 16.22 2.59
C SER A 116 -4.93 17.24 2.50
N ILE A 117 -4.16 17.23 1.40
CA ILE A 117 -3.07 18.19 1.15
C ILE A 117 -3.54 19.41 0.34
N GLU A 118 -4.59 19.26 -0.48
CA GLU A 118 -5.19 20.37 -1.24
C GLU A 118 -6.03 21.29 -0.34
N GLU A 119 -6.58 20.77 0.77
CA GLU A 119 -7.41 21.53 1.70
C GLU A 119 -6.84 21.56 3.14
N PRO A 120 -5.68 22.20 3.37
CA PRO A 120 -5.00 22.15 4.66
C PRO A 120 -5.69 22.95 5.78
N GLN A 121 -6.67 23.81 5.48
CA GLN A 121 -7.15 24.87 6.40
C GLN A 121 -8.65 24.86 6.77
N HIS A 122 -9.45 23.87 6.36
CA HIS A 122 -10.88 23.82 6.73
C HIS A 122 -11.16 22.71 7.75
N ASP A 123 -12.29 22.80 8.48
CA ASP A 123 -12.77 21.70 9.29
C ASP A 123 -12.78 20.44 8.41
N PRO A 124 -12.00 19.38 8.76
CA PRO A 124 -11.95 18.14 8.02
C PRO A 124 -13.34 17.55 7.72
N ASN A 125 -14.37 17.96 8.46
CA ASN A 125 -15.74 17.53 8.27
C ASN A 125 -16.46 18.16 7.07
N GLU A 126 -16.24 19.44 6.75
CA GLU A 126 -17.15 20.18 5.86
C GLU A 126 -16.94 19.86 4.39
N LYS A 127 -15.70 19.65 3.95
CA LYS A 127 -15.36 19.54 2.52
C LYS A 127 -14.72 18.22 2.12
N PHE A 128 -14.00 17.57 3.02
CA PHE A 128 -13.32 16.31 2.71
C PHE A 128 -14.32 15.22 2.31
N TRP A 129 -15.29 14.91 3.19
CA TRP A 129 -16.16 13.76 2.99
C TRP A 129 -17.05 13.88 1.74
N PRO A 130 -17.74 15.01 1.50
CA PRO A 130 -18.54 15.17 0.28
C PRO A 130 -17.71 15.03 -1.00
N ARG A 131 -16.48 15.58 -1.02
CA ARG A 131 -15.57 15.49 -2.16
C ARG A 131 -15.04 14.07 -2.36
N PHE A 132 -14.61 13.44 -1.28
CA PHE A 132 -14.13 12.06 -1.27
C PHE A 132 -15.19 11.10 -1.82
N GLU A 133 -16.43 11.19 -1.32
CA GLU A 133 -17.53 10.38 -1.83
C GLU A 133 -17.84 10.66 -3.31
N ALA A 134 -17.85 11.92 -3.72
CA ALA A 134 -18.12 12.29 -5.12
C ALA A 134 -17.07 11.71 -6.07
N GLU A 135 -15.78 11.78 -5.71
CA GLU A 135 -14.69 11.25 -6.53
C GLU A 135 -14.62 9.72 -6.53
N MET A 136 -14.94 9.07 -5.40
CA MET A 136 -15.10 7.60 -5.35
C MET A 136 -16.25 7.14 -6.26
N LYS A 137 -17.40 7.84 -6.25
CA LYS A 137 -18.53 7.57 -7.15
C LYS A 137 -18.16 7.80 -8.63
N ALA A 138 -17.35 8.81 -8.91
CA ALA A 138 -16.86 9.07 -10.27
C ALA A 138 -15.96 7.94 -10.81
N GLN A 139 -15.33 7.15 -9.94
CA GLN A 139 -14.62 5.92 -10.31
C GLN A 139 -15.54 4.68 -10.41
N GLY A 140 -16.87 4.86 -10.28
CA GLY A 140 -17.85 3.77 -10.38
C GLY A 140 -18.07 2.99 -9.08
N ILE A 141 -17.49 3.42 -7.95
CA ILE A 141 -17.66 2.75 -6.66
C ILE A 141 -19.00 3.18 -6.06
N VAL A 142 -19.87 2.22 -5.74
CA VAL A 142 -21.22 2.53 -5.24
C VAL A 142 -21.22 2.88 -3.75
N ALA A 143 -22.23 3.63 -3.30
CA ALA A 143 -22.25 4.19 -1.93
C ALA A 143 -22.05 3.15 -0.80
N GLY A 144 -22.64 1.96 -0.92
CA GLY A 144 -22.44 0.88 0.06
C GLY A 144 -21.00 0.38 0.14
N GLU A 145 -20.30 0.34 -0.99
CA GLU A 145 -18.88 -0.04 -1.07
C GLU A 145 -17.98 1.08 -0.52
N ILE A 146 -18.33 2.35 -0.75
CA ILE A 146 -17.59 3.49 -0.17
C ILE A 146 -17.59 3.41 1.36
N ALA A 147 -18.74 3.09 1.96
CA ALA A 147 -18.83 2.90 3.41
C ALA A 147 -17.98 1.72 3.90
N ALA A 148 -18.00 0.60 3.18
CA ALA A 148 -17.20 -0.58 3.50
C ALA A 148 -15.68 -0.29 3.42
N VAL A 149 -15.24 0.34 2.31
CA VAL A 149 -13.85 0.78 2.12
C VAL A 149 -13.44 1.75 3.23
N SER A 150 -14.28 2.74 3.54
CA SER A 150 -13.96 3.75 4.55
C SER A 150 -13.87 3.15 5.96
N SER A 151 -14.73 2.18 6.26
CA SER A 151 -14.68 1.41 7.51
C SER A 151 -13.42 0.54 7.60
N ALA A 152 -13.02 -0.12 6.52
CA ALA A 152 -11.76 -0.87 6.46
C ALA A 152 -10.53 0.03 6.67
N LEU A 153 -10.51 1.21 6.04
CA LEU A 153 -9.46 2.20 6.26
C LEU A 153 -9.46 2.77 7.69
N ALA A 154 -10.63 2.88 8.32
CA ALA A 154 -10.72 3.26 9.72
C ALA A 154 -10.13 2.22 10.68
N ARG A 155 -10.21 0.92 10.36
CA ARG A 155 -9.53 -0.16 11.12
C ARG A 155 -8.01 0.02 11.15
N PHE A 156 -7.42 0.53 10.07
CA PHE A 156 -5.99 0.88 10.01
C PHE A 156 -5.67 2.24 10.63
N GLY A 157 -6.69 2.98 11.06
CA GLY A 157 -6.57 4.35 11.57
C GLY A 157 -6.20 5.36 10.49
N LEU A 158 -6.46 5.07 9.21
CA LEU A 158 -6.21 5.98 8.08
C LEU A 158 -7.37 6.98 7.90
N LEU A 159 -8.59 6.54 8.22
CA LEU A 159 -9.76 7.39 8.31
C LEU A 159 -10.29 7.38 9.74
N LEU A 160 -10.92 8.47 10.17
CA LEU A 160 -11.56 8.58 11.49
C LEU A 160 -13.06 8.75 11.31
N PRO A 161 -13.89 7.84 11.85
CA PRO A 161 -15.34 8.01 11.81
C PRO A 161 -15.76 9.15 12.72
N LYS A 162 -16.69 9.98 12.25
CA LYS A 162 -17.34 11.04 13.02
C LYS A 162 -18.84 10.96 12.85
N SER A 163 -19.56 11.21 13.94
CA SER A 163 -21.01 11.31 13.89
C SER A 163 -21.41 12.64 13.24
N ALA A 164 -22.31 12.57 12.26
CA ALA A 164 -22.89 13.73 11.61
C ALA A 164 -24.41 13.52 11.45
N TRP A 165 -25.12 14.60 11.12
CA TRP A 165 -26.54 14.49 10.81
C TRP A 165 -26.73 13.63 9.55
N GLY A 166 -27.47 12.52 9.68
CA GLY A 166 -27.69 11.58 8.58
C GLY A 166 -26.75 10.37 8.54
N GLY A 167 -25.79 10.23 9.48
CA GLY A 167 -25.01 9.00 9.60
C GLY A 167 -23.57 9.18 10.11
N ILE A 168 -22.71 8.26 9.69
CA ILE A 168 -21.26 8.32 9.95
C ILE A 168 -20.59 8.90 8.71
N VAL A 169 -19.79 9.94 8.91
CA VAL A 169 -18.87 10.48 7.92
C VAL A 169 -17.44 10.14 8.32
N TYR A 170 -16.50 10.19 7.39
CA TYR A 170 -15.10 9.92 7.68
C TYR A 170 -14.23 11.12 7.35
N VAL A 171 -13.20 11.33 8.16
CA VAL A 171 -12.20 12.38 7.96
C VAL A 171 -10.79 11.79 7.88
N PRO A 172 -9.84 12.45 7.19
CA PRO A 172 -8.48 11.95 7.09
C PRO A 172 -7.80 11.99 8.46
N SER A 173 -7.09 10.92 8.81
CA SER A 173 -6.25 10.91 9.99
C SER A 173 -4.84 11.47 9.69
N PRO A 174 -4.05 11.83 10.72
CA PRO A 174 -2.63 12.11 10.54
C PRO A 174 -1.87 10.94 9.88
N ARG A 175 -2.25 9.69 10.17
CA ARG A 175 -1.64 8.48 9.59
C ARG A 175 -1.86 8.37 8.09
N LEU A 176 -3.02 8.78 7.59
CA LEU A 176 -3.26 8.81 6.14
C LEU A 176 -2.37 9.84 5.45
N ARG A 177 -2.14 10.99 6.08
CA ARG A 177 -1.19 11.99 5.56
C ARG A 177 0.22 11.45 5.53
N GLU A 178 0.64 10.80 6.61
CA GLU A 178 1.95 10.17 6.74
C GLU A 178 2.14 9.07 5.67
N LEU A 179 1.24 8.10 5.57
CA LEU A 179 1.32 7.04 4.58
C LEU A 179 1.25 7.55 3.13
N GLY A 180 0.32 8.45 2.84
CA GLY A 180 0.16 9.00 1.49
C GLY A 180 1.39 9.79 1.03
N PHE A 181 2.02 10.52 1.95
CA PHE A 181 3.27 11.21 1.69
C PHE A 181 4.43 10.25 1.48
N LEU A 182 4.52 9.19 2.30
CA LEU A 182 5.62 8.22 2.24
C LEU A 182 5.53 7.30 1.01
N ALA A 183 4.32 6.93 0.58
CA ALA A 183 4.14 6.00 -0.54
C ALA A 183 3.98 6.71 -1.90
N GLN A 184 4.13 8.05 -1.96
CA GLN A 184 3.97 8.88 -3.16
C GLN A 184 2.71 8.50 -3.96
N MET A 185 1.61 8.25 -3.26
CA MET A 185 0.44 7.61 -3.88
C MET A 185 -0.28 8.57 -4.82
N GLU A 186 -0.16 8.33 -6.12
CA GLU A 186 -1.00 8.96 -7.14
C GLU A 186 -2.33 8.20 -7.27
N PRO A 187 -3.48 8.90 -7.36
CA PRO A 187 -4.75 8.27 -7.67
C PRO A 187 -4.72 7.77 -9.12
N MET A 188 -4.27 6.53 -9.34
CA MET A 188 -4.35 5.91 -10.66
C MET A 188 -5.81 5.54 -10.95
N GLY A 189 -6.46 6.35 -11.79
CA GLY A 189 -7.79 6.08 -12.30
C GLY A 189 -7.89 4.71 -12.98
N VAL A 190 -9.09 4.15 -12.96
CA VAL A 190 -9.41 2.93 -13.70
C VAL A 190 -9.59 3.30 -15.17
N SER A 191 -8.56 3.08 -15.98
CA SER A 191 -8.74 2.89 -17.43
C SER A 191 -9.10 1.44 -17.74
#